data_AF-A0A662U289-F1
#
_entry.id   AF-A0A662U289-F1
#
_cell.length_a   1.000
_cell.length_b   1.000
_cell.length_c   1.000
_cell.angle_alpha   90.00
_cell.angle_beta   90.00
_cell.angle_gamma   90.00
#
_symmetry.space_group_name_H-M   'P 1'
#
loop_
_entity.id
_entity.type
_entity.pdbx_description
1 polymer ?
#
loop_
_entity_poly.entity_id
_entity_poly.type
_entity_poly.pdbx_seq_one_letter_code
_entity_poly.pdbx_strand_id
1 'polypeptide(L)'
;MVKLYTPGHGPYTDTLIMYGITSALLHREYDFKVEGVEGTYIIETDAKLEEVAEAVSDYVQNIKDEAIYTLVDRLRLIQKQSRNRLLIAMNKIADETKALEYLKELLFPGHGVSEGRGAKGVILWLSLSPFAGKFFTGSFKYNVLEYRVCLQCVAMASTGLISTFMPLDVRRRGKRTGKVYVTVLAFTGHVNSDVLKSLKEGLGEER
;
A
#
# COMPACT_ATOMS: atom_id res chain seq x y z
N MET A 1 14.57 11.78 14.01
CA MET A 1 13.27 11.15 14.27
C MET A 1 12.17 11.80 13.44
N VAL A 2 11.65 11.05 12.47
CA VAL A 2 10.51 11.38 11.61
C VAL A 2 9.31 10.55 12.07
N LYS A 3 8.12 11.15 12.03
CA LYS A 3 6.84 10.51 12.35
C LYS A 3 5.87 10.72 11.19
N LEU A 4 5.47 9.64 10.55
CA LEU A 4 4.57 9.63 9.39
C LEU A 4 3.23 9.00 9.77
N TYR A 5 2.14 9.58 9.30
CA TYR A 5 0.79 9.10 9.50
C TYR A 5 0.26 8.55 8.18
N THR A 6 -0.42 7.41 8.22
CA THR A 6 -1.14 6.95 7.02
C THR A 6 -2.34 7.87 6.71
N PRO A 7 -2.81 7.90 5.45
CA PRO A 7 -3.76 8.92 5.01
C PRO A 7 -5.12 8.98 5.70
N GLY A 8 -5.63 7.87 6.23
CA GLY A 8 -6.99 7.76 6.76
C GLY A 8 -8.05 7.45 5.69
N HIS A 9 -7.72 6.66 4.67
CA HIS A 9 -8.70 6.15 3.70
C HIS A 9 -9.52 4.98 4.24
N GLY A 10 -8.99 4.26 5.21
CA GLY A 10 -9.65 3.20 5.95
C GLY A 10 -8.73 1.99 6.15
N PRO A 11 -9.11 1.05 7.04
CA PRO A 11 -8.20 0.04 7.59
C PRO A 11 -7.40 -0.72 6.55
N TYR A 12 -8.04 -1.16 5.46
CA TYR A 12 -7.36 -1.96 4.45
C TYR A 12 -6.36 -1.12 3.63
N THR A 13 -6.76 0.06 3.15
CA THR A 13 -5.89 0.91 2.31
C THR A 13 -4.72 1.46 3.12
N ASP A 14 -4.98 1.91 4.34
CA ASP A 14 -3.95 2.41 5.25
C ASP A 14 -2.95 1.33 5.64
N THR A 15 -3.40 0.08 5.84
CA THR A 15 -2.48 -1.04 6.09
C THR A 15 -1.58 -1.28 4.89
N LEU A 16 -2.11 -1.24 3.67
CA LEU A 16 -1.29 -1.36 2.46
C LEU A 16 -0.27 -0.22 2.35
N ILE A 17 -0.67 1.02 2.59
CA ILE A 17 0.25 2.17 2.52
C ILE A 17 1.35 2.04 3.59
N MET A 18 0.99 1.64 4.81
CA MET A 18 1.97 1.35 5.87
C MET A 18 2.99 0.31 5.41
N TYR A 19 2.54 -0.80 4.83
CA TYR A 19 3.44 -1.82 4.31
C TYR A 19 4.29 -1.33 3.13
N GLY A 20 3.77 -0.43 2.30
CA GLY A 20 4.53 0.17 1.21
C GLY A 20 5.72 1.00 1.73
N ILE A 21 5.48 1.85 2.74
CA ILE A 21 6.52 2.68 3.37
C ILE A 21 7.52 1.80 4.12
N THR A 22 7.03 0.93 5.00
CA THR A 22 7.91 0.10 5.84
C THR A 22 8.71 -0.92 5.02
N SER A 23 8.18 -1.41 3.90
CA SER A 23 8.95 -2.29 3.00
C SER A 23 10.16 -1.58 2.38
N ALA A 24 10.02 -0.29 2.07
CA ALA A 24 11.11 0.54 1.58
C ALA A 24 12.15 0.81 2.68
N LEU A 25 11.71 1.12 3.90
CA LEU A 25 12.59 1.28 5.06
C LEU A 25 13.38 0.00 5.37
N LEU A 26 12.70 -1.16 5.37
CA LEU A 26 13.34 -2.46 5.54
C LEU A 26 14.36 -2.76 4.43
N HIS A 27 14.09 -2.31 3.19
CA HIS A 27 15.02 -2.52 2.08
C HIS A 27 16.34 -1.76 2.24
N ARG A 28 16.31 -0.60 2.90
CA ARG A 28 17.49 0.20 3.25
C ARG A 28 18.01 -0.07 4.67
N GLU A 29 17.52 -1.13 5.32
CA GLU A 29 17.92 -1.54 6.68
C GLU A 29 17.70 -0.46 7.75
N TYR A 30 16.70 0.41 7.58
CA TYR A 30 16.32 1.38 8.60
C TYR A 30 15.48 0.74 9.70
N ASP A 31 15.79 1.09 10.95
CA ASP A 31 14.94 0.80 12.10
C ASP A 31 13.75 1.74 12.17
N PHE A 32 12.61 1.17 12.58
CA PHE A 32 11.37 1.91 12.76
C PHE A 32 10.44 1.20 13.73
N LYS A 33 9.47 1.97 14.22
CA LYS A 33 8.34 1.49 15.01
C LYS A 33 7.04 1.87 14.31
N VAL A 34 6.08 0.96 14.32
CA VAL A 34 4.73 1.20 13.83
C VAL A 34 3.75 1.12 14.99
N GLU A 35 2.87 2.09 15.10
CA GLU A 35 1.70 2.07 15.99
C GLU A 35 0.43 2.04 15.15
N GLY A 36 -0.37 0.99 15.31
CA GLY A 36 -1.70 0.88 14.71
C GLY A 36 -2.77 1.47 15.63
N VAL A 37 -3.55 2.42 15.11
CA VAL A 37 -4.63 3.14 15.82
C VAL A 37 -5.90 3.12 14.96
N GLU A 38 -6.89 2.33 15.38
CA GLU A 38 -8.22 2.26 14.75
C GLU A 38 -8.22 2.08 13.22
N GLY A 39 -7.25 1.32 12.69
CA GLY A 39 -7.10 1.08 11.25
C GLY A 39 -6.30 2.13 10.49
N THR A 40 -5.67 3.07 11.19
CA THR A 40 -4.59 3.92 10.67
C THR A 40 -3.28 3.57 11.35
N TYR A 41 -2.16 4.06 10.82
CA TYR A 41 -0.84 3.77 11.35
C TYR A 41 0.03 5.01 11.49
N ILE A 42 0.89 4.96 12.48
CA ILE A 42 1.96 5.92 12.73
C ILE A 42 3.27 5.17 12.56
N ILE A 43 4.17 5.67 11.71
CA ILE A 43 5.49 5.10 11.46
C ILE A 43 6.54 6.07 12.00
N GLU A 44 7.35 5.63 12.95
CA GLU A 44 8.41 6.40 13.58
C GLU A 44 9.77 5.79 13.21
N THR A 45 10.69 6.61 12.72
CA THR A 45 12.06 6.19 12.37
C THR A 45 13.06 7.30 12.68
N ASP A 46 14.31 6.95 12.95
CA ASP A 46 15.37 7.94 13.16
C ASP A 46 15.92 8.54 11.88
N ALA A 47 15.66 7.90 10.73
CA ALA A 47 15.99 8.43 9.41
C ALA A 47 15.38 9.82 9.17
N LYS A 48 16.09 10.65 8.39
CA LYS A 48 15.59 11.94 7.92
C LYS A 48 14.52 11.74 6.85
N LEU A 49 13.65 12.73 6.68
CA LEU A 49 12.52 12.61 5.75
C LEU A 49 13.01 12.41 4.30
N GLU A 50 14.11 13.05 3.94
CA GLU A 50 14.79 12.92 2.66
C GLU A 50 15.32 11.49 2.44
N GLU A 51 15.91 10.88 3.47
CA GLU A 51 16.37 9.48 3.44
C GLU A 51 15.20 8.50 3.30
N VAL A 52 14.06 8.79 3.93
CA VAL A 52 12.82 8.00 3.74
C VAL A 52 12.29 8.17 2.31
N ALA A 53 12.33 9.39 1.76
CA ALA A 53 11.89 9.67 0.40
C ALA A 53 12.75 8.93 -0.64
N GLU A 54 14.07 8.93 -0.46
CA GLU A 54 15.02 8.18 -1.28
C GLU A 54 14.76 6.67 -1.17
N ALA A 55 14.57 6.14 0.04
CA ALA A 55 14.26 4.72 0.24
C ALA A 55 12.98 4.30 -0.48
N VAL A 56 11.91 5.12 -0.37
CA VAL A 56 10.63 4.87 -1.01
C VAL A 56 10.75 4.95 -2.54
N SER A 57 11.40 5.99 -3.08
CA SER A 57 11.52 6.19 -4.51
C SER A 57 12.32 5.07 -5.18
N ASP A 58 13.47 4.71 -4.60
CA ASP A 58 14.33 3.62 -5.05
C ASP A 58 13.61 2.26 -4.97
N TYR A 59 12.97 1.96 -3.84
CA TYR A 59 12.23 0.71 -3.69
C TYR A 59 11.11 0.57 -4.73
N VAL A 60 10.33 1.64 -4.94
CA VAL A 60 9.25 1.66 -5.94
C VAL A 60 9.80 1.56 -7.35
N GLN A 61 10.90 2.25 -7.65
CA GLN A 61 11.58 2.18 -8.94
C GLN A 61 12.00 0.74 -9.26
N ASN A 62 12.50 -0.01 -8.27
CA ASN A 62 12.97 -1.38 -8.44
C ASN A 62 11.84 -2.40 -8.65
N ILE A 63 10.64 -2.15 -8.11
CA ILE A 63 9.52 -3.10 -8.19
C ILE A 63 8.44 -2.73 -9.22
N LYS A 64 8.43 -1.51 -9.77
CA LYS A 64 7.27 -0.99 -10.52
C LYS A 64 6.83 -1.84 -11.72
N ASP A 65 7.77 -2.42 -12.46
CA ASP A 65 7.43 -3.21 -13.65
C ASP A 65 6.82 -4.55 -13.26
N GLU A 66 7.43 -5.24 -12.29
CA GLU A 66 6.89 -6.47 -11.70
C GLU A 66 5.55 -6.23 -11.00
N ALA A 67 5.40 -5.06 -10.38
CA ALA A 67 4.17 -4.62 -9.75
C ALA A 67 3.02 -4.52 -10.74
N ILE A 68 3.26 -3.82 -11.86
CA ILE A 68 2.26 -3.65 -12.91
C ILE A 68 1.92 -5.00 -13.55
N TYR A 69 2.94 -5.80 -13.88
CA TYR A 69 2.73 -7.14 -14.44
C TYR A 69 1.89 -8.02 -13.50
N THR A 70 2.23 -8.03 -12.22
CA THR A 70 1.55 -8.85 -11.22
C THR A 70 0.10 -8.41 -11.02
N LEU A 71 -0.14 -7.13 -10.79
CA LEU A 71 -1.49 -6.63 -10.47
C LEU A 71 -2.41 -6.61 -11.68
N VAL A 72 -1.89 -6.35 -12.88
CA VAL A 72 -2.70 -6.18 -14.10
C VAL A 72 -2.81 -7.46 -14.92
N ASP A 73 -1.70 -8.16 -15.16
CA ASP A 73 -1.67 -9.28 -16.11
C ASP A 73 -1.82 -10.64 -15.41
N ARG A 74 -1.03 -10.86 -14.36
CA ARG A 74 -0.95 -12.15 -13.66
C ARG A 74 -2.16 -12.41 -12.77
N LEU A 75 -2.41 -11.51 -11.82
CA LEU A 75 -3.50 -11.65 -10.84
C LEU A 75 -4.79 -10.97 -11.29
N ARG A 76 -4.71 -10.03 -12.24
CA ARG A 76 -5.86 -9.28 -12.79
C ARG A 76 -6.69 -8.57 -11.71
N LEU A 77 -6.02 -8.09 -10.67
CA LEU A 77 -6.61 -7.33 -9.57
C LEU A 77 -6.90 -5.87 -9.96
N ILE A 78 -6.19 -5.38 -10.97
CA ILE A 78 -6.42 -4.09 -11.61
C ILE A 78 -6.75 -4.33 -13.09
N GLN A 79 -7.76 -3.63 -13.59
CA GLN A 79 -8.26 -3.79 -14.96
C GLN A 79 -7.18 -3.39 -15.98
N LYS A 80 -7.06 -4.13 -17.09
CA LYS A 80 -6.07 -3.85 -18.16
C LYS A 80 -6.06 -2.40 -18.64
N GLN A 81 -7.25 -1.81 -18.82
CA GLN A 81 -7.41 -0.40 -19.21
C GLN A 81 -6.81 0.62 -18.23
N SER A 82 -6.57 0.21 -16.98
CA SER A 82 -5.97 1.05 -15.95
C SER A 82 -4.44 0.94 -15.88
N ARG A 83 -3.80 0.10 -16.73
CA ARG A 83 -2.33 -0.09 -16.75
C ARG A 83 -1.57 1.24 -16.78
N ASN A 84 -1.88 2.10 -17.74
CA ASN A 84 -1.17 3.37 -17.90
C ASN A 84 -1.35 4.28 -16.67
N ARG A 85 -2.52 4.22 -16.03
CA ARG A 85 -2.79 4.99 -14.82
C ARG A 85 -1.98 4.49 -13.63
N LEU A 86 -1.86 3.17 -13.47
CA LEU A 86 -0.99 2.58 -12.46
C LEU A 86 0.49 2.92 -12.73
N LEU A 87 0.94 2.84 -13.99
CA LEU A 87 2.30 3.22 -14.36
C LEU A 87 2.61 4.70 -14.02
N ILE A 88 1.68 5.60 -14.33
CA ILE A 88 1.80 7.03 -13.97
C ILE A 88 1.89 7.19 -12.44
N ALA A 89 1.06 6.47 -11.68
CA ALA A 89 1.10 6.50 -10.22
C ALA A 89 2.46 6.04 -9.68
N MET A 90 2.94 4.86 -10.12
CA MET A 90 4.21 4.28 -9.69
C MET A 90 5.39 5.18 -10.06
N ASN A 91 5.43 5.72 -11.29
CA ASN A 91 6.47 6.66 -11.70
C ASN A 91 6.47 7.95 -10.89
N LYS A 92 5.29 8.39 -10.41
CA LYS A 92 5.20 9.60 -9.59
C LYS A 92 5.82 9.41 -8.20
N ILE A 93 5.74 8.21 -7.60
CA ILE A 93 6.45 7.93 -6.34
C ILE A 93 7.91 7.52 -6.57
N ALA A 94 8.23 6.91 -7.71
CA ALA A 94 9.61 6.60 -8.07
C ALA A 94 10.47 7.86 -8.32
N ASP A 95 9.85 9.03 -8.52
CA ASP A 95 10.51 10.32 -8.49
C ASP A 95 10.70 10.77 -7.03
N GLU A 96 11.95 10.91 -6.59
CA GLU A 96 12.32 11.25 -5.22
C GLU A 96 11.73 12.60 -4.76
N THR A 97 11.69 13.61 -5.64
CA THR A 97 11.13 14.92 -5.29
C THR A 97 9.64 14.80 -5.01
N LYS A 98 8.93 14.02 -5.83
CA LYS A 98 7.50 13.74 -5.66
C LYS A 98 7.19 12.80 -4.50
N ALA A 99 8.07 11.86 -4.19
CA ALA A 99 8.01 11.06 -2.97
C ALA A 99 8.14 11.96 -1.73
N LEU A 100 9.11 12.86 -1.71
CA LEU A 100 9.32 13.80 -0.61
C LEU A 100 8.13 14.74 -0.41
N GLU A 101 7.57 15.30 -1.50
CA GLU A 101 6.33 16.10 -1.45
C GLU A 101 5.18 15.32 -0.77
N TYR A 102 4.98 14.06 -1.17
CA TYR A 102 3.96 13.21 -0.59
C TYR A 102 4.21 12.90 0.90
N LEU A 103 5.44 12.52 1.26
CA LEU A 103 5.77 12.20 2.66
C LEU A 103 5.66 13.42 3.58
N LYS A 104 5.90 14.64 3.08
CA LYS A 104 5.64 15.88 3.83
C LYS A 104 4.16 16.04 4.21
N GLU A 105 3.25 15.65 3.31
CA GLU A 105 1.82 15.67 3.61
C GLU A 105 1.44 14.63 4.67
N LEU A 106 2.21 13.54 4.78
CA LEU A 106 2.04 12.50 5.79
C LEU A 106 2.67 12.84 7.15
N LEU A 107 3.32 14.00 7.32
CA LEU A 107 3.79 14.45 8.63
C LEU A 107 2.63 14.82 9.57
N PHE A 108 1.43 15.02 9.02
CA PHE A 108 0.22 15.31 9.76
C PHE A 108 -0.87 14.29 9.42
N PRO A 109 -1.70 13.87 10.39
CA PRO A 109 -2.79 12.96 10.12
C PRO A 109 -3.85 13.61 9.22
N GLY A 110 -4.56 12.80 8.45
CA GLY A 110 -5.74 13.23 7.71
C GLY A 110 -5.51 13.69 6.27
N HIS A 111 -4.43 13.26 5.60
CA HIS A 111 -4.24 13.48 4.15
C HIS A 111 -5.48 13.06 3.34
N GLY A 112 -6.15 11.97 3.73
CA GLY A 112 -7.35 11.46 3.06
C GLY A 112 -8.63 12.28 3.29
N VAL A 113 -8.63 13.31 4.14
CA VAL A 113 -9.82 14.13 4.42
C VAL A 113 -10.30 14.90 3.19
N SER A 114 -9.39 15.35 2.33
CA SER A 114 -9.73 16.01 1.06
C SER A 114 -10.05 15.04 -0.08
N GLU A 115 -10.03 13.74 0.19
CA GLU A 115 -10.21 12.67 -0.78
C GLU A 115 -11.50 11.87 -0.51
N GLY A 116 -11.76 10.84 -1.33
CA GLY A 116 -12.91 9.96 -1.17
C GLY A 116 -14.01 10.19 -2.20
N ARG A 117 -15.27 10.04 -1.79
CA ARG A 117 -16.41 10.04 -2.74
C ARG A 117 -16.71 11.45 -3.23
N GLY A 118 -16.70 11.62 -4.55
CA GLY A 118 -16.93 12.93 -5.19
C GLY A 118 -15.71 13.85 -5.20
N ALA A 119 -14.58 13.41 -4.64
CA ALA A 119 -13.32 14.13 -4.69
C ALA A 119 -12.70 14.07 -6.10
N LYS A 120 -11.78 15.00 -6.38
CA LYS A 120 -10.91 14.92 -7.56
C LYS A 120 -9.84 13.85 -7.32
N GLY A 121 -9.30 13.28 -8.40
CA GLY A 121 -8.23 12.29 -8.33
C GLY A 121 -8.52 11.03 -9.13
N VAL A 122 -7.82 9.96 -8.77
CA VAL A 122 -7.87 8.65 -9.41
C VAL A 122 -8.77 7.71 -8.61
N ILE A 123 -9.56 6.91 -9.33
CA ILE A 123 -10.40 5.88 -8.73
C ILE A 123 -9.51 4.88 -7.98
N LEU A 124 -9.79 4.70 -6.69
CA LEU A 124 -9.16 3.67 -5.89
C LEU A 124 -9.78 2.31 -6.25
N TRP A 125 -8.98 1.39 -6.79
CA TRP A 125 -9.50 0.08 -7.21
C TRP A 125 -9.93 -0.76 -6.00
N LEU A 126 -10.92 -1.64 -6.20
CA LEU A 126 -11.45 -2.50 -5.14
C LEU A 126 -10.39 -3.41 -4.51
N SER A 127 -9.35 -3.77 -5.25
CA SER A 127 -8.20 -4.52 -4.74
C SER A 127 -7.35 -3.74 -3.73
N LEU A 128 -7.42 -2.40 -3.74
CA LEU A 128 -6.75 -1.49 -2.81
C LEU A 128 -7.71 -0.92 -1.75
N SER A 129 -9.01 -1.00 -1.98
CA SER A 129 -10.05 -0.61 -1.03
C SER A 129 -11.35 -1.40 -1.27
N PRO A 130 -11.46 -2.63 -0.73
CA PRO A 130 -12.63 -3.47 -0.94
C PRO A 130 -13.88 -2.89 -0.27
N PHE A 131 -13.69 -2.14 0.82
CA PHE A 131 -14.77 -1.50 1.57
C PHE A 131 -15.32 -0.23 0.88
N ALA A 132 -14.56 0.39 -0.02
CA ALA A 132 -15.03 1.57 -0.73
C ALA A 132 -16.28 1.28 -1.58
N GLY A 133 -16.52 0.04 -2.01
CA GLY A 133 -17.72 -0.38 -2.73
C GLY A 133 -17.96 0.36 -4.06
N LYS A 134 -18.71 -0.25 -4.98
CA LYS A 134 -19.06 0.41 -6.26
C LYS A 134 -20.19 1.45 -6.10
N PHE A 135 -21.06 1.24 -5.11
CA PHE A 135 -22.28 2.03 -4.92
C PHE A 135 -22.29 2.70 -3.56
N PHE A 136 -22.77 3.94 -3.52
CA PHE A 136 -23.05 4.62 -2.25
C PHE A 136 -24.49 4.30 -1.83
N THR A 137 -24.64 3.72 -0.63
CA THR A 137 -25.94 3.31 -0.06
C THR A 137 -26.59 4.38 0.81
N GLY A 138 -26.00 5.58 0.91
CA GLY A 138 -26.52 6.68 1.73
C GLY A 138 -27.76 7.38 1.19
N SER A 139 -28.32 6.91 0.07
CA SER A 139 -29.57 7.41 -0.52
C SER A 139 -30.44 6.25 -0.99
N PHE A 140 -31.77 6.40 -0.94
CA PHE A 140 -32.75 5.43 -1.48
C PHE A 140 -32.61 5.12 -2.99
N LYS A 141 -31.64 5.76 -3.67
CA LYS A 141 -31.18 5.47 -5.03
C LYS A 141 -29.69 5.17 -5.02
N TYR A 142 -29.29 4.10 -5.72
CA TYR A 142 -27.89 3.73 -5.92
C TYR A 142 -27.23 4.72 -6.88
N ASN A 143 -26.46 5.67 -6.34
CA ASN A 143 -25.59 6.52 -7.14
C ASN A 143 -24.20 5.88 -7.21
N VAL A 144 -23.68 5.75 -8.44
CA VAL A 144 -22.29 5.34 -8.65
C VAL A 144 -21.41 6.53 -8.28
N LEU A 145 -20.90 6.52 -7.05
CA LEU A 145 -19.96 7.52 -6.55
C LEU A 145 -18.64 6.84 -6.23
N GLU A 146 -17.70 6.93 -7.17
CA GLU A 146 -16.38 6.32 -7.03
C GLU A 146 -15.59 6.97 -5.88
N TYR A 147 -14.85 6.16 -5.14
CA TYR A 147 -13.88 6.65 -4.17
C TYR A 147 -12.60 7.04 -4.90
N ARG A 148 -12.18 8.30 -4.77
CA ARG A 148 -11.04 8.87 -5.50
C ARG A 148 -9.96 9.37 -4.56
N VAL A 149 -8.71 9.11 -4.91
CA VAL A 149 -7.52 9.46 -4.13
C VAL A 149 -6.41 10.01 -5.04
N CYS A 150 -5.34 10.54 -4.45
CA CYS A 150 -4.17 10.97 -5.20
C CYS A 150 -3.42 9.76 -5.81
N LEU A 151 -2.62 10.06 -6.84
CA LEU A 151 -1.78 9.04 -7.51
C LEU A 151 -0.80 8.39 -6.53
N GLN A 152 -0.30 9.15 -5.56
CA GLN A 152 0.69 8.68 -4.59
C GLN A 152 0.10 7.65 -3.62
N CYS A 153 -1.11 7.87 -3.09
CA CYS A 153 -1.83 6.89 -2.28
C CYS A 153 -2.06 5.58 -3.04
N VAL A 154 -2.43 5.67 -4.33
CA VAL A 154 -2.58 4.48 -5.20
C VAL A 154 -1.26 3.73 -5.37
N ALA A 155 -0.17 4.46 -5.63
CA ALA A 155 1.15 3.87 -5.80
C ALA A 155 1.59 3.16 -4.52
N MET A 156 1.51 3.84 -3.37
CA MET A 156 1.93 3.27 -2.10
C MET A 156 1.09 2.08 -1.65
N ALA A 157 -0.24 2.13 -1.85
CA ALA A 157 -1.10 0.98 -1.57
C ALA A 157 -0.77 -0.20 -2.50
N SER A 158 -0.46 0.07 -3.78
CA SER A 158 -0.05 -0.98 -4.73
C SER A 158 1.29 -1.59 -4.34
N THR A 159 2.27 -0.77 -3.99
CA THR A 159 3.58 -1.18 -3.46
C THR A 159 3.39 -2.10 -2.27
N GLY A 160 2.66 -1.68 -1.24
CA GLY A 160 2.44 -2.50 -0.05
C GLY A 160 1.68 -3.79 -0.33
N LEU A 161 0.70 -3.79 -1.25
CA LEU A 161 -0.01 -5.00 -1.66
C LEU A 161 0.95 -6.04 -2.24
N ILE A 162 1.90 -5.60 -3.08
CA ILE A 162 2.88 -6.52 -3.68
C ILE A 162 3.94 -6.96 -2.69
N SER A 163 4.41 -6.05 -1.84
CA SER A 163 5.39 -6.36 -0.81
C SER A 163 4.88 -7.32 0.26
N THR A 164 3.55 -7.47 0.38
CA THR A 164 2.90 -8.35 1.37
C THR A 164 2.15 -9.52 0.75
N PHE A 165 2.26 -9.74 -0.56
CA PHE A 165 1.64 -10.89 -1.21
C PHE A 165 2.33 -12.20 -0.81
N MET A 166 1.62 -13.06 -0.07
CA MET A 166 2.09 -14.41 0.24
C MET A 166 1.43 -15.44 -0.69
N PRO A 167 2.18 -16.06 -1.63
CA PRO A 167 1.66 -17.19 -2.40
C PRO A 167 1.73 -18.48 -1.56
N LEU A 168 0.59 -18.95 -1.05
CA LEU A 168 0.47 -20.25 -0.41
C LEU A 168 0.08 -21.33 -1.40
N ASP A 169 0.88 -22.41 -1.46
CA ASP A 169 0.53 -23.60 -2.22
C ASP A 169 -0.50 -24.44 -1.45
N VAL A 170 -1.73 -24.48 -1.97
CA VAL A 170 -2.75 -25.37 -1.43
C VAL A 170 -2.46 -26.77 -1.94
N ARG A 171 -2.12 -27.67 -1.02
CA ARG A 171 -1.90 -29.09 -1.29
C ARG A 171 -3.04 -29.92 -0.73
N ARG A 172 -3.63 -30.78 -1.56
CA ARG A 172 -4.62 -31.79 -1.14
C ARG A 172 -4.03 -33.17 -1.36
N ARG A 173 -3.89 -33.97 -0.28
CA ARG A 173 -3.27 -35.31 -0.31
C ARG A 173 -1.88 -35.32 -0.97
N GLY A 174 -1.03 -34.36 -0.61
CA GLY A 174 0.33 -34.24 -1.15
C GLY A 174 0.45 -33.71 -2.58
N LYS A 175 -0.66 -33.49 -3.30
CA LYS A 175 -0.66 -32.89 -4.64
C LYS A 175 -1.02 -31.41 -4.57
N ARG A 176 -0.27 -30.57 -5.29
CA ARG A 176 -0.58 -29.13 -5.46
C ARG A 176 -1.89 -28.99 -6.22
N THR A 177 -2.90 -28.39 -5.59
CA THR A 177 -4.24 -28.19 -6.17
C THR A 177 -4.53 -26.74 -6.51
N GLY A 178 -3.77 -25.78 -5.96
CA GLY A 178 -3.95 -24.36 -6.26
C GLY A 178 -2.94 -23.48 -5.54
N LYS A 179 -3.03 -22.18 -5.80
CA LYS A 179 -2.29 -21.12 -5.11
C LYS A 179 -3.30 -20.16 -4.48
N VAL A 180 -3.20 -19.95 -3.17
CA VAL A 180 -3.95 -18.93 -2.45
C VAL A 180 -3.00 -17.79 -2.16
N TYR A 181 -3.43 -16.56 -2.41
CA TYR A 181 -2.65 -15.39 -2.05
C TYR A 181 -3.23 -14.81 -0.77
N VAL A 182 -2.44 -14.79 0.31
CA VAL A 182 -2.83 -14.17 1.57
C VAL A 182 -2.14 -12.82 1.65
N THR A 183 -2.91 -11.79 1.99
CA THR A 183 -2.42 -10.44 2.20
C THR A 183 -3.13 -9.87 3.42
N VAL A 184 -2.38 -9.11 4.22
CA VAL A 184 -2.80 -8.20 5.28
C VAL A 184 -3.00 -8.82 6.67
N LEU A 185 -2.03 -8.57 7.56
CA LEU A 185 -2.24 -8.57 9.00
C LEU A 185 -2.45 -7.12 9.43
N ALA A 186 -3.70 -6.67 9.45
CA ALA A 186 -4.02 -5.42 10.12
C ALA A 186 -3.84 -5.61 11.62
N PHE A 187 -3.34 -4.59 12.32
CA PHE A 187 -3.12 -4.67 13.76
C PHE A 187 -3.41 -3.35 14.46
N THR A 188 -3.57 -3.44 15.77
CA THR A 188 -3.66 -2.30 16.69
C THR A 188 -2.60 -2.51 17.77
N GLY A 189 -1.96 -1.44 18.22
CA GLY A 189 -0.81 -1.49 19.12
C GLY A 189 0.52 -1.33 18.39
N HIS A 190 1.62 -1.76 19.02
CA HIS A 190 2.97 -1.45 18.55
C HIS A 190 3.69 -2.65 17.94
N VAL A 191 4.38 -2.42 16.84
CA VAL A 191 5.22 -3.40 16.13
C VAL A 191 6.54 -2.74 15.72
N ASN A 192 7.66 -3.40 15.96
CA ASN A 192 8.99 -2.89 15.57
C ASN A 192 9.43 -3.47 14.21
N SER A 193 10.45 -2.84 13.60
CA SER A 193 11.08 -3.27 12.34
C SER A 193 11.42 -4.76 12.32
N ASP A 194 12.01 -5.30 13.39
CA ASP A 194 12.37 -6.72 13.50
C ASP A 194 11.21 -7.68 13.27
N VAL A 195 10.04 -7.37 13.85
CA VAL A 195 8.85 -8.24 13.72
C VAL A 195 8.33 -8.23 12.29
N LEU A 196 8.29 -7.05 11.64
CA LEU A 196 7.89 -6.96 10.23
C LEU A 196 8.95 -7.58 9.30
N LYS A 197 10.23 -7.48 9.65
CA LYS A 197 11.34 -8.12 8.93
C LYS A 197 11.21 -9.64 9.01
N SER A 198 11.07 -10.21 10.21
CA SER A 198 10.86 -11.65 10.40
C SER A 198 9.60 -12.15 9.69
N LEU A 199 8.52 -11.36 9.70
CA LEU A 199 7.34 -11.68 8.92
C LEU A 199 7.72 -11.79 7.43
N LYS A 200 8.35 -10.76 6.86
CA LYS A 200 8.77 -10.72 5.45
C LYS A 200 9.77 -11.81 5.05
N GLU A 201 10.71 -12.15 5.93
CA GLU A 201 11.69 -13.23 5.72
C GLU A 201 11.01 -14.60 5.78
N GLY A 202 10.11 -14.81 6.74
CA GLY A 202 9.24 -15.99 6.77
C GLY A 202 8.33 -16.11 5.54
N LEU A 203 8.04 -15.01 4.83
CA LEU A 203 7.37 -15.03 3.52
C LEU A 203 8.29 -15.45 2.36
N GLY A 204 9.62 -15.39 2.54
CA GLY A 204 10.62 -15.63 1.51
C GLY A 204 11.23 -17.04 1.50
N GLU A 205 11.08 -17.82 2.58
CA GLU A 205 11.72 -19.13 2.76
C GLU A 205 11.09 -20.30 1.99
N GLU A 206 10.02 -20.10 1.20
CA GLU A 206 9.50 -21.10 0.24
C GLU A 206 9.85 -20.75 -1.22
N ARG A 207 11.12 -20.48 -1.52
CA ARG A 207 11.63 -20.36 -2.90
C ARG A 207 12.43 -21.58 -3.33
#